data_AF-A0A9Y2IBE3-F1
#
_entry.id   AF-A0A9Y2IBE3-F1
#
_cell.length_a   1.000
_cell.length_b   1.000
_cell.length_c   1.000
_cell.angle_alpha   90.00
_cell.angle_beta   90.00
_cell.angle_gamma   90.00
#
_symmetry.space_group_name_H-M   'P 1'
#
loop_
_entity.id
_entity.type
_entity.pdbx_description
1 polymer ?
#
loop_
_entity_poly.entity_id
_entity_poly.type
_entity_poly.pdbx_seq_one_letter_code
_entity_poly.pdbx_strand_id
1 'polypeptide(L)'
;MRAGRTVSRQFPPRPTSADTGGTAVRYVQRTAEILIVDDATRDDRFARDPYIAGLGACSLLAMPILGRGALRAVLVLENRLMRAASATERLDAVRLIAAQLAVSLDNAQLYSDLIASRAYRRRRRPGPSADRARPARWRPATSGCGVQAGW
;
A
#
# COMPACT_ATOMS: atom_id res chain seq x y z
N MET A 1 8.44 17.93 -31.74
CA MET A 1 7.52 17.37 -30.72
C MET A 1 8.02 15.98 -30.33
N ARG A 2 8.65 15.81 -29.15
CA ARG A 2 9.12 14.49 -28.67
C ARG A 2 8.12 13.94 -27.65
N ALA A 3 7.53 12.79 -27.98
CA ALA A 3 6.61 12.06 -27.11
C ALA A 3 7.28 11.70 -25.78
N GLY A 4 6.63 12.07 -24.68
CA GLY A 4 7.10 11.76 -23.33
C GLY A 4 7.12 10.25 -23.10
N ARG A 5 8.30 9.72 -22.74
CA ARG A 5 8.43 8.33 -22.26
C ARG A 5 7.74 8.24 -20.91
N THR A 6 6.56 7.63 -20.88
CA THR A 6 5.89 7.29 -19.62
C THR A 6 6.71 6.19 -18.95
N VAL A 7 7.44 6.53 -17.90
CA VAL A 7 8.12 5.54 -17.06
C VAL A 7 7.04 4.82 -16.26
N SER A 8 6.61 3.66 -16.74
CA SER A 8 5.76 2.76 -15.97
C SER A 8 6.57 2.24 -14.78
N ARG A 9 6.30 2.78 -13.59
CA ARG A 9 6.81 2.23 -12.32
C ARG A 9 6.06 0.93 -12.03
N GLN A 10 6.43 -0.15 -12.68
CA GLN A 10 6.03 -1.48 -12.21
C GLN A 10 6.80 -1.75 -10.92
N PHE A 11 6.09 -1.79 -9.79
CA PHE A 11 6.63 -2.37 -8.57
C PHE A 11 6.89 -3.86 -8.84
N PRO A 12 8.05 -4.41 -8.41
CA PRO A 12 8.28 -5.84 -8.52
C PRO A 12 7.14 -6.62 -7.86
N PRO A 13 6.82 -7.83 -8.34
CA PRO A 13 5.84 -8.69 -7.69
C PRO A 13 6.20 -8.84 -6.22
N ARG A 14 5.16 -8.89 -5.36
CA ARG A 14 5.31 -8.94 -3.91
C ARG A 14 6.25 -10.12 -3.58
N PRO A 15 7.37 -9.90 -2.88
CA PRO A 15 8.28 -10.99 -2.53
C PRO A 15 7.49 -12.06 -1.77
N THR A 16 7.64 -13.31 -2.19
CA THR A 16 6.97 -14.43 -1.52
C THR A 16 7.70 -14.76 -0.22
N SER A 17 7.08 -15.51 0.69
CA SER A 17 7.74 -15.90 1.96
C SER A 17 9.02 -16.71 1.75
N ALA A 18 9.22 -17.28 0.55
CA ALA A 18 10.45 -17.96 0.15
C ALA A 18 11.58 -16.99 -0.24
N ASP A 19 11.25 -15.75 -0.63
CA ASP A 19 12.20 -14.77 -1.17
C ASP A 19 12.85 -13.86 -0.11
N THR A 20 12.58 -14.06 1.19
CA THR A 20 12.94 -13.07 2.23
C THR A 20 13.49 -13.68 3.54
N GLY A 21 13.91 -14.95 3.55
CA GLY A 21 14.37 -15.59 4.81
C GLY A 21 13.24 -15.71 5.82
N GLY A 22 12.25 -16.54 5.47
CA GLY A 22 10.97 -16.62 6.17
C GLY A 22 11.06 -16.90 7.66
N THR A 23 12.14 -17.53 8.14
CA THR A 23 12.34 -17.84 9.56
C THR A 23 12.58 -16.60 10.42
N ALA A 24 13.42 -15.67 9.96
CA ALA A 24 13.72 -14.44 10.70
C ALA A 24 12.51 -13.49 10.72
N VAL A 25 11.80 -13.36 9.60
CA VAL A 25 10.57 -12.58 9.52
C VAL A 25 9.51 -13.15 10.47
N ARG A 26 9.32 -14.47 10.46
CA ARG A 26 8.34 -15.15 11.33
C ARG A 26 8.69 -15.01 12.81
N TYR A 27 9.98 -15.02 13.16
CA TYR A 27 10.43 -14.76 14.52
C TYR A 27 9.98 -13.38 14.98
N VAL A 28 10.33 -12.32 14.24
CA VAL A 28 9.96 -10.94 14.57
C VAL A 28 8.44 -10.73 14.55
N GLN A 29 7.71 -11.41 13.66
CA GLN A 29 6.24 -11.36 13.65
C GLN A 29 5.62 -11.90 14.93
N ARG A 30 6.23 -12.90 15.57
CA ARG A 30 5.71 -13.54 16.78
C ARG A 30 6.12 -12.80 18.04
N THR A 31 7.37 -12.34 18.11
CA THR A 31 7.92 -11.71 19.31
C THR A 31 7.68 -10.20 19.33
N ALA A 32 7.50 -9.57 18.16
CA ALA A 32 7.55 -8.12 18.00
C ALA A 32 8.84 -7.50 18.56
N GLU A 33 9.94 -8.26 18.55
CA GLU A 33 11.27 -7.83 19.00
C GLU A 33 12.21 -7.62 17.82
N ILE A 34 13.18 -6.73 18.00
CA ILE A 34 14.24 -6.52 17.01
C ILE A 34 15.18 -7.73 17.04
N LEU A 35 15.45 -8.31 15.87
CA LEU A 35 16.42 -9.38 15.68
C LEU A 35 17.66 -8.81 14.98
N ILE A 36 18.83 -9.03 15.56
CA ILE A 36 20.14 -8.70 14.97
C ILE A 36 20.99 -9.96 15.00
N VAL A 37 21.55 -10.32 13.86
CA VAL A 37 22.40 -11.50 13.68
C VAL A 37 23.61 -11.10 12.85
N ASP A 38 24.80 -11.22 13.41
CA ASP A 38 26.04 -10.84 12.72
C ASP A 38 26.37 -11.79 11.55
N ASP A 39 26.00 -13.07 11.69
CA ASP A 39 26.13 -14.07 10.63
C ASP A 39 25.07 -15.18 10.75
N ALA A 40 23.98 -15.04 10.01
CA ALA A 40 22.88 -16.00 9.93
C ALA A 40 23.30 -17.36 9.34
N THR A 41 24.43 -17.45 8.65
CA THR A 41 24.95 -18.74 8.14
C THR A 41 25.55 -19.62 9.24
N ARG A 42 25.87 -19.02 10.39
CA ARG A 42 26.46 -19.71 11.56
C ARG A 42 25.51 -19.81 12.75
N ASP A 43 24.32 -19.23 12.63
CA ASP A 43 23.28 -19.29 13.64
C ASP A 43 22.35 -20.46 13.34
N ASP A 44 22.33 -21.48 14.20
CA ASP A 44 21.51 -22.69 14.02
C ASP A 44 20.01 -22.39 13.82
N ARG A 45 19.53 -21.23 14.30
CA ARG A 45 18.14 -20.79 14.13
C ARG A 45 17.81 -20.43 12.69
N PHE A 46 18.80 -20.01 11.90
CA PHE A 46 18.62 -19.45 10.55
C PHE A 46 19.43 -20.16 9.47
N ALA A 47 20.52 -20.84 9.81
CA ALA A 47 21.43 -21.48 8.85
C ALA A 47 20.74 -22.59 8.03
N ARG A 48 19.65 -23.18 8.54
CA ARG A 48 18.84 -24.19 7.85
C ARG A 48 17.72 -23.59 7.00
N ASP A 49 17.48 -22.28 7.07
CA ASP A 49 16.50 -21.62 6.22
C ASP A 49 16.98 -21.72 4.76
N PRO A 50 16.16 -22.23 3.81
CA PRO A 50 16.56 -22.38 2.40
C PRO A 50 17.07 -21.07 1.76
N TYR A 51 16.64 -19.92 2.27
CA TYR A 51 17.09 -18.62 1.79
C TYR A 51 18.53 -18.28 2.22
N ILE A 52 18.94 -18.77 3.39
CA ILE A 52 20.26 -18.54 3.98
C ILE A 52 21.22 -19.69 3.64
N ALA A 53 20.67 -20.90 3.50
CA ALA A 53 21.41 -22.10 3.14
C ALA A 53 22.12 -21.90 1.79
N GLY A 54 23.45 -22.06 1.80
CA GLY A 54 24.30 -21.88 0.63
C GLY A 54 24.90 -20.48 0.47
N LEU A 55 24.56 -19.51 1.34
CA LEU A 55 25.30 -18.25 1.42
C LEU A 55 26.64 -18.45 2.16
N GLY A 56 27.69 -17.73 1.76
CA GLY A 56 29.01 -17.78 2.42
C GLY A 56 29.10 -16.89 3.68
N ALA A 57 28.26 -15.87 3.76
CA ALA A 57 28.05 -15.02 4.93
C ALA A 57 26.69 -14.30 4.76
N CYS A 58 26.01 -14.00 5.86
CA CYS A 58 24.81 -13.18 5.82
C CYS A 58 24.59 -12.47 7.15
N SER A 59 24.87 -11.17 7.26
CA SER A 59 24.41 -10.41 8.42
C SER A 59 22.95 -9.97 8.22
N LEU A 60 22.14 -10.06 9.27
CA LEU A 60 20.69 -9.86 9.20
C LEU A 60 20.20 -8.98 10.33
N LEU A 61 19.41 -7.95 9.99
CA LEU A 61 18.62 -7.18 10.93
C LEU A 61 17.16 -7.27 10.50
N ALA A 62 16.29 -7.69 11.43
CA ALA A 62 14.86 -7.66 11.23
C ALA A 62 14.20 -6.82 12.32
N MET A 63 13.49 -5.78 11.93
CA MET A 63 12.88 -4.80 12.84
C MET A 63 11.36 -4.76 12.64
N PRO A 64 10.57 -4.91 13.72
CA PRO A 64 9.13 -4.77 13.65
C PRO A 64 8.76 -3.31 13.43
N ILE A 65 7.85 -3.05 12.48
CA ILE A 65 7.24 -1.75 12.26
C ILE A 65 5.87 -1.76 12.94
N LEU A 66 5.77 -1.07 14.07
CA LEU A 66 4.56 -0.98 14.88
C LEU A 66 3.80 0.31 14.54
N GLY A 67 2.50 0.18 14.27
CA GLY A 67 1.57 1.30 14.09
C GLY A 67 0.38 1.11 15.02
N ARG A 68 0.08 2.12 15.85
CA ARG A 68 -1.02 2.10 16.84
C ARG A 68 -1.02 0.85 17.74
N GLY A 69 0.14 0.39 18.16
CA GLY A 69 0.30 -0.79 19.02
C GLY A 69 0.18 -2.14 18.31
N ALA A 70 -0.03 -2.15 16.98
CA ALA A 70 -0.10 -3.38 16.19
C ALA A 70 1.08 -3.49 15.21
N LEU A 71 1.56 -4.70 14.98
CA LEU A 71 2.55 -4.97 13.95
C LEU A 71 1.97 -4.73 12.56
N ARG A 72 2.56 -3.81 11.81
CA ARG A 72 2.14 -3.46 10.44
C ARG A 72 3.00 -4.12 9.37
N ALA A 73 4.30 -4.20 9.62
CA ALA A 73 5.28 -4.74 8.70
C ALA A 73 6.55 -5.17 9.45
N VAL A 74 7.45 -5.88 8.76
CA VAL A 74 8.80 -6.17 9.24
C VAL A 74 9.78 -5.58 8.24
N LEU A 75 10.69 -4.74 8.71
CA LEU A 75 11.83 -4.24 7.94
C LEU A 75 12.95 -5.26 8.04
N VAL A 76 13.38 -5.81 6.90
CA VAL A 76 14.53 -6.73 6.84
C VAL A 76 15.66 -6.03 6.10
N LEU A 77 16.83 -5.97 6.75
CA LEU A 77 18.09 -5.53 6.17
C LEU A 77 19.05 -6.71 6.21
N GLU A 78 19.41 -7.22 5.03
CA GLU A 78 20.38 -8.28 4.87
C GLU A 78 21.64 -7.76 4.17
N ASN A 79 22.78 -8.29 4.56
CA ASN A 79 24.02 -8.13 3.81
C ASN A 79 24.66 -9.50 3.60
N ARG A 80 24.70 -9.93 2.34
CA ARG A 80 25.23 -11.24 1.93
C ARG A 80 26.72 -11.24 1.61
N LEU A 81 27.39 -10.09 1.75
CA LEU A 81 28.80 -9.91 1.40
C LEU A 81 29.70 -9.78 2.64
N MET A 82 29.14 -9.38 3.78
CA MET A 82 29.91 -9.06 4.99
C MET A 82 29.19 -9.55 6.25
N ARG A 83 29.97 -10.01 7.21
CA ARG A 83 29.53 -10.30 8.58
C ARG A 83 29.43 -8.99 9.36
N ALA A 84 28.54 -8.92 10.35
CA ALA A 84 28.39 -7.78 11.26
C ALA A 84 28.18 -6.41 10.58
N ALA A 85 27.70 -6.36 9.32
CA ALA A 85 27.45 -5.10 8.63
C ALA A 85 26.23 -4.35 9.21
N SER A 86 25.34 -5.08 9.89
CA SER A 86 24.23 -4.53 10.67
C SER A 86 24.67 -4.20 12.09
N ALA A 87 25.73 -3.41 12.24
CA ALA A 87 26.24 -2.99 13.54
C ALA A 87 25.22 -2.16 14.33
N THR A 88 25.13 -2.41 15.63
CA THR A 88 24.25 -1.71 16.58
C THR A 88 24.40 -0.19 16.52
N GLU A 89 25.58 0.32 16.15
CA GLU A 89 25.87 1.76 15.99
C GLU A 89 24.91 2.49 15.03
N ARG A 90 24.37 1.78 14.03
CA ARG A 90 23.42 2.36 13.06
C ARG A 90 21.96 2.07 13.40
N LEU A 91 21.70 1.37 14.51
CA LEU A 91 20.36 0.92 14.88
C LEU A 91 19.41 2.11 15.10
N ASP A 92 19.88 3.22 15.66
CA ASP A 92 19.04 4.39 15.91
C ASP A 92 18.58 5.07 14.62
N ALA A 93 19.44 5.13 13.60
CA ALA A 93 19.05 5.59 12.27
C ALA A 93 18.00 4.65 11.64
N VAL A 94 18.19 3.33 11.77
CA VAL A 94 17.22 2.34 11.28
C VAL A 94 15.89 2.45 12.03
N ARG A 95 15.90 2.67 13.34
CA ARG A 95 14.70 2.92 14.16
C ARG A 95 13.95 4.16 13.70
N LEU A 96 14.66 5.25 13.42
CA LEU A 96 14.06 6.48 12.90
C LEU A 96 13.36 6.24 11.56
N ILE A 97 14.02 5.52 10.65
CA ILE A 97 13.44 5.15 9.35
C ILE A 97 12.21 4.26 9.56
N ALA A 98 12.29 3.24 10.43
CA ALA A 98 11.17 2.36 10.73
C ALA A 98 9.97 3.10 11.32
N ALA A 99 10.19 4.08 12.19
CA ALA A 99 9.13 4.94 12.71
C ALA A 99 8.45 5.75 11.59
N GLN A 100 9.23 6.31 10.67
CA GLN A 100 8.68 7.05 9.53
C GLN A 100 7.92 6.14 8.54
N LEU A 101 8.38 4.90 8.37
CA LEU A 101 7.67 3.89 7.62
C LEU A 101 6.33 3.54 8.27
N ALA A 102 6.28 3.40 9.61
CA ALA A 102 5.03 3.17 10.33
C ALA A 102 3.99 4.26 10.04
N VAL A 103 4.41 5.53 10.13
CA VAL A 103 3.54 6.69 9.83
C VAL A 103 3.06 6.65 8.37
N SER A 104 3.97 6.35 7.44
CA SER A 104 3.65 6.31 6.01
C SER A 104 2.68 5.17 5.67
N LEU A 105 2.82 4.01 6.32
CA LEU A 105 1.91 2.89 6.18
C LEU A 105 0.53 3.19 6.77
N ASP A 106 0.47 3.78 7.97
CA ASP A 106 -0.80 4.20 8.57
C ASP A 106 -1.51 5.22 7.68
N ASN A 107 -0.77 6.18 7.11
CA ASN A 107 -1.33 7.16 6.17
C ASN A 107 -1.89 6.48 4.92
N ALA A 108 -1.12 5.60 4.28
CA ALA A 108 -1.56 4.88 3.09
C ALA A 108 -2.83 4.05 3.36
N GLN A 109 -2.93 3.42 4.53
CA GLN A 109 -4.11 2.67 4.94
C GLN A 109 -5.32 3.59 5.14
N LEU A 110 -5.17 4.69 5.87
CA LEU A 110 -6.24 5.67 6.10
C LEU A 110 -6.79 6.25 4.79
N TYR A 111 -5.90 6.58 3.85
CA TYR A 111 -6.31 7.05 2.52
C TYR A 111 -7.05 5.97 1.73
N SER A 112 -6.60 4.72 1.78
CA SER A 112 -7.24 3.59 1.11
C SER A 112 -8.66 3.35 1.64
N ASP A 113 -8.83 3.38 2.96
CA ASP A 113 -10.12 3.19 3.61
C ASP A 113 -11.11 4.32 3.26
N LEU A 114 -10.63 5.56 3.21
CA LEU A 114 -11.44 6.71 2.80
C LEU A 114 -11.93 6.57 1.35
N ILE A 115 -11.06 6.16 0.43
CA ILE A 115 -11.41 5.95 -0.97
C ILE A 115 -12.45 4.83 -1.09
N ALA A 116 -12.25 3.71 -0.38
CA ALA A 116 -13.18 2.59 -0.37
C ALA A 116 -14.58 3.02 0.15
N SER A 117 -14.63 3.79 1.23
CA SER A 117 -15.88 4.31 1.80
C SER A 117 -16.60 5.28 0.85
N ARG A 118 -15.86 6.16 0.17
CA ARG A 118 -16.41 7.05 -0.87
C ARG A 118 -16.99 6.27 -2.05
N ALA A 119 -16.27 5.25 -2.51
CA ALA A 119 -16.74 4.37 -3.59
C ALA A 119 -18.01 3.61 -3.17
N TYR A 120 -18.05 3.09 -1.94
CA TYR A 120 -19.23 2.44 -1.38
C TYR A 120 -20.44 3.37 -1.34
N ARG A 121 -20.28 4.61 -0.85
CA ARG A 121 -21.37 5.61 -0.83
C ARG A 121 -21.87 5.99 -2.22
N ARG A 122 -20.97 6.08 -3.21
CA ARG A 122 -21.37 6.33 -4.61
C ARG A 122 -22.22 5.18 -5.17
N ARG A 123 -21.90 3.93 -4.83
CA ARG A 123 -22.67 2.75 -5.25
C ARG A 123 -24.05 2.65 -4.58
N ARG A 124 -24.19 3.13 -3.34
CA ARG A 124 -25.47 3.11 -2.60
C ARG A 124 -26.40 4.29 -2.87
N ARG A 125 -25.94 5.33 -3.58
CA ARG A 125 -26.86 6.40 -4.00
C ARG A 125 -27.86 5.82 -4.99
N PRO A 126 -29.18 5.85 -4.72
CA PRO A 126 -30.16 5.54 -5.73
C PRO A 126 -29.91 6.47 -6.92
N GLY A 127 -29.97 5.92 -8.14
CA GLY A 127 -29.96 6.74 -9.34
C GLY A 127 -31.07 7.80 -9.27
N PRO A 128 -30.94 8.94 -9.96
CA PRO A 128 -32.02 9.92 -9.98
C PRO A 128 -33.32 9.20 -10.38
N SER A 129 -34.30 9.19 -9.46
CA SER A 129 -35.63 8.65 -9.73
C SER A 129 -36.16 9.30 -11.00
N ALA A 130 -36.51 8.49 -12.00
CA ALA A 130 -37.01 8.94 -13.31
C ALA A 130 -38.26 9.84 -13.21
N ASP A 131 -38.90 9.90 -12.03
CA ASP A 131 -40.09 10.72 -11.73
C ASP A 131 -39.85 12.22 -11.59
N ARG A 132 -38.65 12.74 -11.88
CA ARG A 132 -38.39 14.20 -11.91
C ARG A 132 -38.59 14.85 -13.28
N ALA A 133 -39.34 14.21 -14.18
CA ALA A 133 -39.96 14.89 -15.30
C ALA A 133 -41.13 15.77 -14.79
N ARG A 134 -40.83 17.02 -14.46
CA ARG A 134 -41.87 18.04 -14.25
C ARG A 134 -42.69 18.18 -15.55
N PRO A 135 -44.02 18.01 -15.55
CA PRO A 135 -44.80 18.32 -16.74
C PRO A 135 -44.82 19.84 -16.91
N ALA A 136 -44.23 20.34 -18.01
CA ALA A 136 -44.44 21.71 -18.44
C ALA A 136 -45.91 21.86 -18.90
N ARG A 137 -46.77 22.17 -17.94
CA ARG A 137 -48.16 22.59 -18.15
C ARG A 137 -48.12 24.00 -18.76
N TRP A 138 -48.26 24.10 -20.08
CA TRP A 138 -48.49 25.37 -20.78
C TRP A 138 -49.75 25.29 -21.65
N ARG A 139 -50.79 26.05 -21.27
CA ARG A 139 -52.01 26.41 -22.02
C ARG A 139 -52.61 27.66 -21.34
N PRO A 140 -53.44 28.52 -21.99
CA PRO A 140 -53.95 28.58 -23.38
C PRO A 140 -53.75 29.98 -24.05
N ALA A 141 -54.17 30.26 -25.29
CA ALA A 141 -55.47 30.87 -25.66
C ALA A 141 -55.62 30.82 -27.21
N THR A 142 -56.55 30.02 -27.77
CA THR A 142 -57.93 30.34 -28.21
C THR A 142 -58.06 31.26 -29.44
N SER A 143 -58.87 30.74 -30.40
CA SER A 143 -59.69 31.42 -31.44
C SER A 143 -58.94 32.27 -32.47
N GLY A 144 -59.03 32.05 -33.78
CA GLY A 144 -60.17 31.63 -34.60
C GLY A 144 -60.61 32.79 -35.50
N CYS A 145 -60.78 32.51 -36.80
CA CYS A 145 -61.32 33.37 -37.87
C CYS A 145 -60.43 34.46 -38.52
N GLY A 146 -60.02 34.19 -39.77
CA GLY A 146 -60.68 34.81 -40.92
C GLY A 146 -59.98 35.95 -41.67
N VAL A 147 -60.01 35.80 -43.01
CA VAL A 147 -60.04 36.82 -44.09
C VAL A 147 -58.73 37.09 -44.86
N GLN A 148 -58.90 37.02 -46.19
CA GLN A 148 -58.01 37.27 -47.32
C GLN A 148 -57.74 38.77 -47.60
N ALA A 149 -56.96 39.00 -48.66
CA ALA A 149 -56.63 40.24 -49.39
C ALA A 149 -55.41 40.99 -48.83
N GLY A 150 -54.47 41.50 -49.63
CA GLY A 150 -54.48 41.82 -51.05
C GLY A 150 -53.92 43.24 -51.19
N TRP A 151 -52.69 43.33 -51.75
CA TRP A 151 -51.79 44.49 -51.91
C TRP A 151 -51.25 45.13 -50.63
#